data_AF-A0A922MS16-F1
#
_entry.id   AF-A0A922MS16-F1
#
_cell.length_a   1.000
_cell.length_b   1.000
_cell.length_c   1.000
_cell.angle_alpha   90.00
_cell.angle_beta   90.00
_cell.angle_gamma   90.00
#
_symmetry.space_group_name_H-M   'P 1'
#
loop_
_entity.id
_entity.type
_entity.pdbx_description
1 polymer ?
#
loop_
_entity_poly.entity_id
_entity_poly.type
_entity_poly.pdbx_seq_one_letter_code
_entity_poly.pdbx_strand_id
1 'polypeptide(L)'
;MRNIAWGNIPLMSDVDEQMNFFNEMILQLFNKHAPITRSKICTKHTPWITENIKLMISLLDKAHNKALSSKSDANLDYYRALKNYVTGAIEREKRAFFTFYINNNKNKPKRMWDQLKRTCPLGDDSANQSIIPHHLCDPNKINDIFLHVPGNDSVDSLTLQYFEQNKFSKNSFEIDSISQEEIAKTISNIKTRATGHDSISIDMIQLTLPFTLPVITEIVNNSIKFNKFPDSWKIAKIKSIPKSSRVEDFKDL
;
A
#
# COMPACT_ATOMS: atom_id res chain seq x y z
N MET A 1 -12.92 -21.22 -0.90
CA MET A 1 -11.82 -21.86 -1.66
C MET A 1 -12.16 -23.25 -2.20
N ARG A 2 -12.77 -24.19 -1.43
CA ARG A 2 -13.10 -25.55 -1.94
C ARG A 2 -14.09 -25.61 -3.11
N ASN A 3 -14.94 -24.59 -3.29
CA ASN A 3 -15.91 -24.53 -4.39
C ASN A 3 -15.38 -23.83 -5.66
N ILE A 4 -14.10 -23.42 -5.68
CA ILE A 4 -13.50 -22.85 -6.90
C ILE A 4 -12.91 -24.01 -7.69
N ALA A 5 -13.27 -24.10 -8.97
CA ALA A 5 -12.82 -25.15 -9.88
C ALA A 5 -11.38 -24.90 -10.37
N TRP A 6 -10.42 -24.86 -9.45
CA TRP A 6 -8.99 -24.71 -9.76
C TRP A 6 -8.48 -25.81 -10.70
N GLY A 7 -9.12 -26.98 -10.68
CA GLY A 7 -8.85 -28.10 -11.59
C GLY A 7 -9.16 -27.82 -13.08
N ASN A 8 -9.78 -26.67 -13.41
CA ASN A 8 -9.99 -26.26 -14.80
C ASN A 8 -8.74 -25.63 -15.42
N ILE A 9 -7.81 -25.09 -14.62
CA ILE A 9 -6.60 -24.42 -15.13
C ILE A 9 -5.70 -25.37 -15.92
N PRO A 10 -5.42 -26.61 -15.47
CA PRO A 10 -4.67 -27.58 -16.25
C PRO A 10 -5.32 -27.99 -17.58
N LEU A 11 -6.62 -27.72 -17.76
CA LEU A 11 -7.35 -28.04 -19.00
C LEU A 11 -7.28 -26.91 -20.02
N MET A 12 -6.84 -25.71 -19.62
CA MET A 12 -6.69 -24.56 -20.51
C MET A 12 -5.39 -24.68 -21.29
N SER A 13 -5.46 -24.53 -22.61
CA SER A 13 -4.30 -24.64 -23.50
C SER A 13 -3.43 -23.38 -23.52
N ASP A 14 -3.98 -22.24 -23.11
CA ASP A 14 -3.30 -20.96 -23.21
C ASP A 14 -2.94 -20.37 -21.83
N VAL A 15 -1.70 -19.89 -21.71
CA VAL A 15 -1.16 -19.33 -20.46
C VAL A 15 -1.89 -18.04 -20.05
N ASP A 16 -2.36 -17.22 -21.01
CA ASP A 16 -3.13 -16.01 -20.68
C ASP A 16 -4.53 -16.38 -20.16
N GLU A 17 -5.18 -17.38 -20.75
CA GLU A 17 -6.47 -17.88 -20.25
C GLU A 17 -6.33 -18.41 -18.82
N GLN A 18 -5.29 -19.21 -18.54
CA GLN A 18 -5.00 -19.70 -17.19
C GLN A 18 -4.81 -18.54 -16.20
N MET A 19 -4.05 -17.52 -16.59
CA MET A 19 -3.75 -16.36 -15.75
C MET A 19 -4.98 -15.47 -15.52
N ASN A 20 -5.77 -15.21 -16.55
CA ASN A 20 -6.99 -14.42 -16.46
C ASN A 20 -8.02 -15.09 -15.56
N PHE A 21 -8.24 -16.41 -15.74
CA PHE A 21 -9.12 -17.17 -14.87
C PHE A 21 -8.64 -17.15 -13.42
N PHE A 22 -7.33 -17.33 -13.19
CA PHE A 22 -6.76 -17.22 -11.85
C PHE A 22 -7.06 -15.86 -11.21
N ASN A 23 -6.79 -14.77 -11.92
CA ASN A 23 -7.03 -13.42 -11.44
C ASN A 23 -8.50 -13.18 -11.10
N GLU A 24 -9.40 -13.57 -12.00
CA GLU A 24 -10.85 -13.44 -11.79
C GLU A 24 -11.33 -14.21 -10.55
N MET A 25 -10.87 -15.45 -10.37
CA MET A 25 -11.27 -16.27 -9.22
C MET A 25 -10.77 -15.69 -7.90
N ILE A 26 -9.53 -15.18 -7.86
CA ILE A 26 -8.99 -14.49 -6.68
C ILE A 26 -9.81 -13.25 -6.38
N LEU A 27 -10.03 -12.38 -7.36
CA LEU A 27 -10.79 -11.15 -7.17
C LEU A 27 -12.22 -11.42 -6.72
N GLN A 28 -12.92 -12.38 -7.33
CA GLN A 28 -14.27 -12.77 -6.93
C GLN A 28 -14.32 -13.31 -5.48
N LEU A 29 -13.34 -14.12 -5.09
CA LEU A 29 -13.25 -14.65 -3.73
C LEU A 29 -13.12 -13.52 -2.71
N PHE A 30 -12.20 -12.58 -2.95
CA PHE A 30 -11.99 -11.46 -2.04
C PHE A 30 -13.13 -10.45 -2.09
N ASN A 31 -13.72 -10.16 -3.24
CA ASN A 31 -14.90 -9.30 -3.30
C ASN A 31 -16.09 -9.89 -2.52
N LYS A 32 -16.22 -11.22 -2.46
CA LYS A 32 -17.26 -11.89 -1.68
C LYS A 32 -16.98 -11.89 -0.17
N HIS A 33 -15.74 -12.16 0.25
CA HIS A 33 -15.40 -12.39 1.65
C HIS A 33 -14.75 -11.21 2.36
N ALA A 34 -14.11 -10.32 1.62
CA ALA A 34 -13.40 -9.12 2.09
C ALA A 34 -13.61 -7.94 1.11
N PRO A 35 -14.86 -7.50 0.89
CA PRO A 35 -15.15 -6.41 -0.03
C PRO A 35 -14.47 -5.10 0.41
N ILE A 36 -14.06 -4.29 -0.57
CA ILE A 36 -13.57 -2.94 -0.31
C ILE A 36 -14.73 -2.10 0.23
N THR A 37 -14.60 -1.67 1.49
CA THR A 37 -15.59 -0.81 2.14
C THR A 37 -14.98 0.53 2.49
N ARG A 38 -15.80 1.59 2.38
CA ARG A 38 -15.41 2.92 2.85
C ARG A 38 -15.77 3.02 4.32
N SER A 39 -14.77 3.04 5.18
CA SER A 39 -14.97 3.36 6.60
C SER A 39 -14.54 4.80 6.87
N LYS A 40 -15.27 5.49 7.74
CA LYS A 40 -14.74 6.72 8.34
C LYS A 40 -13.64 6.29 9.28
N ILE A 41 -12.39 6.60 8.93
CA ILE A 41 -11.28 6.45 9.86
C ILE A 41 -11.56 7.44 11.00
N CYS A 42 -12.04 6.94 12.14
CA CYS A 42 -12.16 7.75 13.35
C CYS A 42 -10.74 8.02 13.83
N THR A 43 -10.22 9.21 13.51
CA THR A 43 -8.80 9.52 13.70
C THR A 43 -8.47 9.76 15.17
N LYS A 44 -7.40 9.06 15.58
CA LYS A 44 -6.47 9.29 16.71
C LYS A 44 -6.94 8.75 18.07
N HIS A 45 -6.15 7.81 18.56
CA HIS A 45 -6.15 7.41 19.97
C HIS A 45 -5.78 8.65 20.80
N THR A 46 -6.71 9.15 21.60
CA THR A 46 -6.52 10.26 22.54
C THR A 46 -6.47 9.71 23.98
N PRO A 47 -5.33 9.14 24.41
CA PRO A 47 -5.24 8.45 25.70
C PRO A 47 -5.46 9.37 26.91
N TRP A 48 -5.29 10.69 26.75
CA TRP A 48 -5.58 11.69 27.78
C TRP A 48 -7.08 12.02 27.94
N ILE A 49 -7.95 11.49 27.06
CA ILE A 49 -9.42 11.59 27.23
C ILE A 49 -9.88 10.37 28.03
N THR A 50 -9.70 10.47 29.35
CA THR A 50 -10.13 9.45 30.30
C THR A 50 -11.66 9.47 30.49
N GLU A 51 -12.22 8.44 31.12
CA GLU A 51 -13.66 8.42 31.46
C GLU A 51 -14.07 9.63 32.32
N ASN A 52 -13.19 10.09 33.21
CA ASN A 52 -13.43 11.31 34.00
C ASN A 52 -13.55 12.56 33.11
N ILE A 53 -12.68 12.69 32.11
CA ILE A 53 -12.77 13.80 31.14
C ILE A 53 -14.06 13.70 30.33
N LYS A 54 -14.48 12.50 29.90
CA LYS A 54 -15.76 12.32 29.20
C LYS A 54 -16.96 12.73 30.07
N LEU A 55 -16.94 12.39 31.36
CA LEU A 55 -17.96 12.84 32.32
C LEU A 55 -17.97 14.37 32.45
N MET A 56 -16.80 15.00 32.57
CA MET A 56 -16.68 16.46 32.62
C MET A 56 -17.20 17.14 31.34
N ILE A 57 -16.90 16.58 30.16
CA ILE A 57 -17.43 17.06 28.87
C ILE A 57 -18.96 16.94 28.85
N SER A 58 -19.52 15.82 29.31
CA SER A 58 -20.98 15.65 29.38
C SER A 58 -21.64 16.68 30.30
N LEU A 59 -21.03 16.99 31.45
CA LEU A 59 -21.51 18.05 32.34
C LEU A 59 -21.41 19.43 31.69
N LEU A 60 -20.33 19.69 30.95
CA LEU A 60 -20.15 20.92 30.19
C LEU A 60 -21.23 21.10 29.13
N ASP A 61 -21.56 20.05 28.38
CA ASP A 61 -22.62 20.07 27.37
C ASP A 61 -24.00 20.34 28.00
N LYS A 62 -24.29 19.72 29.15
CA LYS A 62 -25.51 20.01 29.91
C LYS A 62 -25.57 21.46 30.37
N ALA A 63 -24.47 22.00 30.89
CA ALA A 63 -24.38 23.40 31.31
C ALA A 63 -24.56 24.36 30.14
N HIS A 64 -23.96 24.05 28.97
CA HIS A 64 -24.10 24.82 27.75
C HIS A 64 -25.56 24.88 27.28
N ASN A 65 -26.23 23.73 27.21
CA ASN A 65 -27.63 23.64 26.82
C ASN A 65 -28.54 24.44 27.77
N LYS A 66 -28.25 24.41 29.08
CA LYS A 66 -28.97 25.20 30.08
C LYS A 66 -28.72 26.70 29.96
N ALA A 67 -27.49 27.12 29.63
CA ALA A 67 -27.18 28.53 29.37
C ALA A 67 -27.92 29.05 28.13
N LEU A 68 -28.00 28.24 27.06
CA LEU A 68 -28.75 28.58 25.84
C LEU A 68 -30.26 28.72 26.08
N SER A 69 -30.86 27.85 26.90
CA SER A 69 -32.30 27.85 27.14
C SER A 69 -32.76 28.93 28.13
N SER A 70 -31.96 29.22 29.16
CA SER A 70 -32.37 30.11 30.25
C SER A 70 -32.03 31.59 30.06
N LYS A 71 -31.11 31.94 29.15
CA LYS A 71 -30.61 33.31 28.90
C LYS A 71 -30.24 34.09 30.19
N SER A 72 -29.84 33.38 31.24
CA SER A 72 -29.46 33.96 32.53
C SER A 72 -27.94 34.07 32.64
N ASP A 73 -27.45 35.23 33.08
CA ASP A 73 -26.02 35.49 33.28
C ASP A 73 -25.38 34.48 34.25
N ALA A 74 -26.11 34.06 35.29
CA ALA A 74 -25.62 33.06 36.24
C ALA A 74 -25.34 31.69 35.60
N ASN A 75 -26.21 31.23 34.68
CA ASN A 75 -26.00 29.96 33.97
C ASN A 75 -24.86 30.08 32.94
N LEU A 76 -24.67 31.28 32.38
CA LEU A 76 -23.61 31.56 31.43
C LEU A 76 -22.24 31.61 32.12
N ASP A 77 -22.16 32.23 33.30
CA ASP A 77 -20.94 32.24 34.12
C ASP A 77 -20.60 30.85 34.65
N TYR A 78 -21.60 30.06 35.05
CA TYR A 78 -21.39 28.65 35.40
C TYR A 78 -20.80 27.84 34.23
N TYR A 79 -21.35 28.00 33.02
CA TYR A 79 -20.80 27.36 31.82
C TYR A 79 -19.35 27.80 31.54
N ARG A 80 -19.04 29.09 31.63
CA ARG A 80 -17.67 29.62 31.44
C ARG A 80 -16.69 29.03 32.46
N ALA A 81 -17.07 28.98 33.73
CA ALA A 81 -16.26 28.40 34.79
C ALA A 81 -16.00 26.91 34.55
N LEU A 82 -17.05 26.16 34.20
CA LEU A 82 -16.95 24.73 33.91
C LEU A 82 -16.10 24.49 32.66
N LYS A 83 -16.23 25.31 31.60
CA LYS A 83 -15.40 25.24 30.40
C LYS A 83 -13.92 25.37 30.75
N ASN A 84 -13.56 26.40 31.52
CA ASN A 84 -12.17 26.61 31.96
C ASN A 84 -11.65 25.43 32.77
N TYR A 85 -12.48 24.87 33.65
CA TYR A 85 -12.13 23.69 34.44
C TYR A 85 -11.88 22.46 33.57
N VAL A 86 -12.79 22.16 32.61
CA VAL A 86 -12.64 21.03 31.68
C VAL A 86 -11.41 21.21 30.80
N THR A 87 -11.17 22.40 30.26
CA THR A 87 -9.96 22.70 29.47
C THR A 87 -8.70 22.46 30.29
N GLY A 88 -8.62 22.97 31.53
CA GLY A 88 -7.49 22.74 32.41
C GLY A 88 -7.33 21.28 32.83
N ALA A 89 -8.42 20.52 32.98
CA ALA A 89 -8.36 19.08 33.24
C ALA A 89 -7.76 18.31 32.05
N ILE A 90 -8.20 18.62 30.82
CA ILE A 90 -7.66 18.01 29.59
C ILE A 90 -6.16 18.30 29.45
N GLU A 91 -5.73 19.54 29.70
CA GLU A 91 -4.31 19.89 29.62
C GLU A 91 -3.45 19.18 30.66
N ARG A 92 -3.95 19.01 31.88
CA ARG A 92 -3.27 18.26 32.95
C ARG A 92 -3.13 16.78 32.61
N GLU A 93 -4.20 16.14 32.16
CA GLU A 93 -4.18 14.73 31.72
C GLU A 93 -3.23 14.53 30.55
N LYS A 94 -3.26 15.44 29.57
CA LYS A 94 -2.35 15.41 28.42
C LYS A 94 -0.89 15.53 28.85
N ARG A 95 -0.58 16.46 29.76
CA ARG A 95 0.77 16.63 30.32
C ARG A 95 1.20 15.37 31.08
N ALA A 96 0.36 14.86 31.98
CA ALA A 96 0.65 13.68 32.77
C ALA A 96 0.94 12.46 31.88
N PHE A 97 0.12 12.24 30.84
CA PHE A 97 0.33 11.19 29.85
C PHE A 97 1.70 11.29 29.17
N PHE A 98 2.04 12.45 28.59
CA PHE A 98 3.32 12.61 27.90
C PHE A 98 4.51 12.55 28.85
N THR A 99 4.41 13.15 30.04
CA THR A 99 5.47 13.08 31.06
C THR A 99 5.73 11.62 31.48
N PHE A 100 4.69 10.87 31.82
CA PHE A 100 4.80 9.45 32.16
C PHE A 100 5.41 8.65 31.00
N TYR A 101 4.92 8.86 29.78
CA TYR A 101 5.34 8.09 28.63
C TYR A 101 6.80 8.35 28.23
N ILE A 102 7.20 9.62 28.15
CA ILE A 102 8.58 10.02 27.84
C ILE A 102 9.52 9.46 28.90
N ASN A 103 9.19 9.61 30.19
CA ASN A 103 10.04 9.13 31.28
C ASN A 103 10.22 7.61 31.25
N ASN A 104 9.19 6.84 30.92
CA ASN A 104 9.26 5.39 30.86
C ASN A 104 9.96 4.84 29.61
N ASN A 105 10.14 5.64 28.56
CA ASN A 105 10.75 5.21 27.30
C ASN A 105 12.08 5.94 26.98
N LYS A 106 12.70 6.62 27.96
CA LYS A 106 13.98 7.33 27.79
C LYS A 106 15.07 6.49 27.12
N ASN A 107 15.16 5.21 27.48
CA ASN A 107 16.18 4.29 26.95
C ASN A 107 15.75 3.57 25.66
N LYS A 108 14.59 3.93 25.07
CA LYS A 108 13.99 3.26 23.89
C LYS A 108 13.52 4.30 22.86
N PRO A 109 14.45 5.01 22.19
CA PRO A 109 14.14 6.17 21.35
C PRO A 109 13.26 5.84 20.15
N LYS A 110 13.37 4.65 19.54
CA LYS A 110 12.52 4.23 18.43
C LYS A 110 11.04 4.11 18.85
N ARG A 111 10.77 3.44 19.98
CA ARG A 111 9.42 3.16 20.50
C ARG A 111 8.71 4.42 21.04
N MET A 112 9.39 5.16 21.92
CA MET A 112 9.71 6.55 21.64
C MET A 112 8.87 7.34 20.64
N TRP A 113 9.56 7.64 19.55
CA TRP A 113 9.10 8.38 18.38
C TRP A 113 7.89 7.75 17.68
N ASP A 114 7.83 6.42 17.57
CA ASP A 114 6.70 5.73 16.93
C ASP A 114 5.37 6.07 17.63
N GLN A 115 5.35 6.11 18.97
CA GLN A 115 4.14 6.47 19.71
C GLN A 115 3.82 7.96 19.71
N LEU A 116 4.84 8.83 19.72
CA LEU A 116 4.64 10.27 19.56
C LEU A 116 4.00 10.59 18.21
N LYS A 117 4.46 9.95 17.12
CA LYS A 117 3.86 10.09 15.79
C LYS A 117 2.40 9.62 15.74
N ARG A 118 2.02 8.60 16.54
CA ARG A 118 0.64 8.09 16.61
C ARG A 118 -0.31 8.98 17.43
N THR A 119 0.21 9.71 18.42
CA THR A 119 -0.58 10.46 19.40
C THR A 119 -0.59 11.97 19.14
N CYS A 120 0.48 12.53 18.58
CA CYS A 120 0.55 13.91 18.16
C CYS A 120 0.36 14.02 16.65
N PRO A 121 -0.42 15.02 16.16
CA PRO A 121 -0.25 15.54 14.81
C PRO A 121 1.07 16.30 14.76
N LEU A 122 2.19 15.57 14.82
CA LEU A 122 3.38 16.05 14.15
C LEU A 122 3.00 16.04 12.67
N GLY A 123 3.14 17.17 12.00
CA GLY A 123 2.68 17.37 10.62
C GLY A 123 2.94 16.12 9.80
N ASP A 124 1.90 15.63 9.16
CA ASP A 124 1.98 14.43 8.35
C ASP A 124 3.06 14.71 7.29
N ASP A 125 4.07 13.86 7.16
CA ASP A 125 5.07 13.97 6.07
C ASP A 125 4.37 13.96 4.69
N SER A 126 3.08 13.58 4.65
CA SER A 126 2.18 13.70 3.50
C SER A 126 1.88 15.13 3.05
N ALA A 127 2.06 16.15 3.90
CA ALA A 127 2.01 17.56 3.49
C ALA A 127 3.19 17.94 2.57
N ASN A 128 4.25 17.11 2.54
CA ASN A 128 5.36 17.18 1.59
C ASN A 128 5.22 16.13 0.47
N GLN A 129 4.00 15.72 0.08
CA GLN A 129 3.85 15.16 -1.26
C GLN A 129 4.18 16.28 -2.24
N SER A 130 5.41 16.28 -2.77
CA SER A 130 5.79 17.10 -3.92
C SER A 130 4.71 16.91 -4.99
N ILE A 131 3.84 17.92 -5.13
CA ILE A 131 2.78 17.91 -6.11
C ILE A 131 3.50 17.94 -7.46
N ILE A 132 3.40 16.84 -8.20
CA ILE A 132 3.91 16.80 -9.57
C ILE A 132 3.10 17.83 -10.35
N PRO A 133 3.74 18.83 -10.97
CA PRO A 133 3.03 19.80 -11.80
C PRO A 133 2.15 19.07 -12.83
N HIS A 134 0.94 19.58 -13.09
CA HIS A 134 -0.02 18.93 -14.00
C HIS A 134 0.57 18.60 -15.38
N HIS A 135 1.50 19.43 -15.88
CA HIS A 135 2.15 19.21 -17.18
C HIS A 135 3.14 18.02 -17.19
N LEU A 136 3.59 17.57 -16.01
CA LEU A 136 4.50 16.43 -15.80
C LEU A 136 3.77 15.16 -15.34
N CYS A 137 2.43 15.18 -15.27
CA CYS A 137 1.62 14.07 -14.79
C CYS A 137 1.22 13.06 -15.88
N ASP A 138 1.56 13.32 -17.15
CA ASP A 138 1.20 12.47 -18.29
C ASP A 138 2.20 11.29 -18.44
N PRO A 139 1.78 10.04 -18.16
CA PRO A 139 2.67 8.88 -18.22
C PRO A 139 3.17 8.58 -19.64
N ASN A 140 2.42 8.95 -20.69
CA ASN A 140 2.87 8.72 -22.06
C ASN A 140 4.03 9.63 -22.41
N LYS A 141 3.97 10.91 -22.01
CA LYS A 141 5.10 11.85 -22.21
C LYS A 141 6.34 11.44 -21.44
N ILE A 142 6.15 10.92 -20.22
CA ILE A 142 7.25 10.35 -19.43
C ILE A 142 7.87 9.19 -20.22
N ASN A 143 7.04 8.24 -20.67
CA ASN A 143 7.50 7.08 -21.42
C ASN A 143 8.21 7.48 -22.72
N ASP A 144 7.66 8.43 -23.48
CA ASP A 144 8.26 8.95 -24.71
C ASP A 144 9.67 9.47 -24.45
N ILE A 145 9.90 10.23 -23.38
CA ILE A 145 11.23 10.73 -23.02
C ILE A 145 12.20 9.57 -22.71
N PHE A 146 11.73 8.52 -22.01
CA PHE A 146 12.53 7.34 -21.71
C PHE A 146 12.68 6.37 -22.89
N LEU A 147 11.88 6.48 -23.94
CA LEU A 147 12.08 5.74 -25.19
C LEU A 147 13.16 6.41 -26.05
N HIS A 148 13.32 7.74 -25.98
CA HIS A 148 14.34 8.50 -26.72
C HIS A 148 15.70 8.54 -25.99
N VAL A 149 16.15 7.42 -25.40
CA VAL A 149 17.50 7.34 -24.81
C VAL A 149 18.53 7.55 -25.93
N PRO A 150 19.53 8.43 -25.76
CA PRO A 150 20.58 8.60 -26.75
C PRO A 150 21.35 7.29 -26.93
N GLY A 151 21.08 6.60 -28.03
CA GLY A 151 21.70 5.36 -28.45
C GLY A 151 21.38 5.17 -29.94
N ASN A 152 22.34 4.68 -30.71
CA ASN A 152 22.10 4.40 -32.12
C ASN A 152 21.22 3.15 -32.20
N ASP A 153 19.96 3.30 -32.64
CA ASP A 153 19.06 2.17 -32.98
C ASP A 153 19.56 1.36 -34.19
N SER A 154 20.63 1.82 -34.84
CA SER A 154 21.29 1.08 -35.90
C SER A 154 21.99 -0.15 -35.31
N VAL A 155 21.32 -1.30 -35.42
CA VAL A 155 21.93 -2.59 -35.14
C VAL A 155 23.13 -2.77 -36.05
N ASP A 156 24.32 -2.89 -35.47
CA ASP A 156 25.53 -3.17 -36.25
C ASP A 156 25.44 -4.57 -36.85
N SER A 157 25.16 -4.60 -38.16
CA SER A 157 24.98 -5.84 -38.91
C SER A 157 26.24 -6.70 -38.92
N LEU A 158 27.43 -6.10 -38.83
CA LEU A 158 28.69 -6.82 -38.76
C LEU A 158 28.84 -7.56 -37.42
N THR A 159 28.46 -6.91 -36.32
CA THR A 159 28.45 -7.52 -34.99
C THR A 159 27.46 -8.69 -34.91
N LEU A 160 26.25 -8.54 -35.45
CA LEU A 160 25.29 -9.65 -35.53
C LEU A 160 25.85 -10.83 -36.32
N GLN A 161 26.38 -10.56 -37.52
CA GLN A 161 26.93 -11.59 -38.39
C GLN A 161 28.13 -12.30 -37.73
N TYR A 162 28.99 -11.56 -37.02
CA TYR A 162 30.08 -12.13 -36.24
C TYR A 162 29.57 -13.11 -35.18
N PHE A 163 28.57 -12.73 -34.38
CA PHE A 163 28.02 -13.62 -33.35
C PHE A 163 27.31 -14.85 -33.95
N GLU A 164 26.64 -14.68 -35.07
CA GLU A 164 25.95 -15.79 -35.76
C GLU A 164 26.94 -16.83 -36.30
N GLN A 165 28.07 -16.37 -36.86
CA GLN A 165 29.15 -17.20 -37.39
C GLN A 165 30.03 -17.83 -36.31
N ASN A 166 30.14 -17.18 -35.14
CA ASN A 166 30.97 -17.63 -34.01
C ASN A 166 30.14 -18.27 -32.87
N LYS A 167 28.97 -18.85 -33.17
CA LYS A 167 28.19 -19.61 -32.17
C LYS A 167 29.03 -20.80 -31.67
N PHE A 168 29.54 -20.68 -30.46
CA PHE A 168 30.34 -21.71 -29.81
C PHE A 168 29.39 -22.84 -29.35
N SER A 169 29.35 -23.93 -30.11
CA SER A 169 28.58 -25.18 -29.88
C SER A 169 27.05 -25.15 -30.12
N LYS A 170 26.48 -26.35 -30.29
CA LYS A 170 25.03 -26.63 -30.33
C LYS A 170 24.43 -26.77 -28.91
N ASN A 171 24.96 -26.09 -27.90
CA ASN A 171 24.40 -26.20 -26.56
C ASN A 171 22.97 -25.63 -26.57
N SER A 172 21.99 -26.48 -26.27
CA SER A 172 20.62 -26.03 -25.99
C SER A 172 20.56 -25.56 -24.54
N PHE A 173 19.96 -24.40 -24.35
CA PHE A 173 19.56 -23.93 -23.04
C PHE A 173 18.08 -24.25 -22.89
N GLU A 174 17.73 -25.05 -21.90
CA GLU A 174 16.36 -25.36 -21.53
C GLU A 174 16.17 -24.95 -20.07
N ILE A 175 14.99 -24.40 -19.78
CA ILE A 175 14.60 -24.03 -18.42
C ILE A 175 13.82 -25.20 -17.86
N ASP A 176 14.27 -25.73 -16.72
CA ASP A 176 13.58 -26.80 -16.02
C ASP A 176 12.28 -26.30 -15.37
N SER A 177 11.34 -27.21 -15.18
CA SER A 177 10.13 -26.94 -14.40
C SER A 177 10.46 -26.62 -12.94
N ILE A 178 9.72 -25.69 -12.36
CA ILE A 178 9.89 -25.20 -11.00
C ILE A 178 9.01 -26.01 -10.03
N SER A 179 9.54 -26.27 -8.83
CA SER A 179 8.83 -26.98 -7.76
C SER A 179 7.91 -26.06 -6.96
N GLN A 180 6.92 -26.65 -6.28
CA GLN A 180 6.02 -25.89 -5.40
C GLN A 180 6.78 -25.25 -4.23
N GLU A 181 7.83 -25.91 -3.72
CA GLU A 181 8.66 -25.39 -2.63
C GLU A 181 9.40 -24.12 -3.06
N GLU A 182 9.90 -24.08 -4.29
CA GLU A 182 10.59 -22.92 -4.85
C GLU A 182 9.63 -21.75 -5.09
N ILE A 183 8.43 -22.01 -5.62
CA ILE A 183 7.38 -21.00 -5.75
C ILE A 183 6.97 -20.45 -4.38
N ALA A 184 6.73 -21.32 -3.40
CA ALA A 184 6.35 -20.90 -2.04
C ALA A 184 7.44 -20.04 -1.39
N LYS A 185 8.71 -20.46 -1.51
CA LYS A 185 9.85 -19.68 -1.03
C LYS A 185 9.93 -18.32 -1.71
N THR A 186 9.75 -18.28 -3.03
CA THR A 186 9.75 -17.03 -3.81
C THR A 186 8.65 -16.08 -3.34
N ILE A 187 7.42 -16.55 -3.22
CA ILE A 187 6.28 -15.75 -2.73
C ILE A 187 6.52 -15.24 -1.31
N SER A 188 7.09 -16.07 -0.42
CA SER A 188 7.38 -15.68 0.97
C SER A 188 8.44 -14.59 1.10
N ASN A 189 9.35 -14.48 0.12
CA ASN A 189 10.42 -13.49 0.11
C ASN A 189 9.97 -12.12 -0.44
N ILE A 190 8.77 -12.03 -1.02
CA ILE A 190 8.22 -10.77 -1.53
C ILE A 190 7.88 -9.84 -0.34
N LYS A 191 8.61 -8.72 -0.25
CA LYS A 191 8.43 -7.73 0.83
C LYS A 191 7.51 -6.57 0.45
N THR A 192 7.33 -6.34 -0.85
CA THR A 192 6.51 -5.22 -1.33
C THR A 192 5.03 -5.51 -1.15
N ARG A 193 4.26 -4.47 -0.79
CA ARG A 193 2.79 -4.51 -0.71
C ARG A 193 2.11 -3.75 -1.85
N ALA A 194 2.89 -3.28 -2.82
CA ALA A 194 2.35 -2.62 -3.99
C ALA A 194 1.49 -3.59 -4.79
N THR A 195 0.34 -3.13 -5.27
CA THR A 195 -0.54 -3.88 -6.17
C THR A 195 -0.28 -3.47 -7.62
N GLY A 196 -0.32 -4.46 -8.50
CA GLY A 196 -0.17 -4.27 -9.94
C GLY A 196 -1.43 -3.68 -10.59
N HIS A 197 -1.52 -3.81 -11.92
CA HIS A 197 -2.72 -3.45 -12.68
C HIS A 197 -3.91 -4.38 -12.38
N ASP A 198 -3.62 -5.62 -11.97
CA ASP A 198 -4.56 -6.68 -11.60
C ASP A 198 -5.29 -6.45 -10.27
N SER A 199 -4.85 -5.46 -9.47
CA SER A 199 -5.37 -5.18 -8.13
C SER A 199 -5.24 -6.35 -7.14
N ILE A 200 -4.36 -7.31 -7.40
CA ILE A 200 -4.09 -8.44 -6.50
C ILE A 200 -2.89 -8.09 -5.62
N SER A 201 -3.06 -8.20 -4.29
CA SER A 201 -1.97 -7.94 -3.35
C SER A 201 -1.25 -9.21 -2.93
N ILE A 202 -0.01 -9.06 -2.46
CA ILE A 202 0.75 -10.19 -1.89
C ILE A 202 0.01 -10.83 -0.71
N ASP A 203 -0.71 -10.03 0.08
CA ASP A 203 -1.49 -10.53 1.22
C ASP A 203 -2.62 -11.44 0.73
N MET A 204 -3.26 -11.10 -0.40
CA MET A 204 -4.31 -11.95 -1.00
C MET A 204 -3.74 -13.31 -1.41
N ILE A 205 -2.60 -13.31 -2.10
CA ILE A 205 -1.91 -14.53 -2.52
C ILE A 205 -1.47 -15.37 -1.32
N GLN A 206 -0.88 -14.75 -0.30
CA GLN A 206 -0.44 -15.46 0.91
C GLN A 206 -1.60 -16.10 1.67
N LEU A 207 -2.75 -15.41 1.77
CA LEU A 207 -3.95 -15.95 2.41
C LEU A 207 -4.55 -17.14 1.65
N THR A 208 -4.39 -17.19 0.33
CA THR A 208 -4.91 -18.29 -0.51
C THR A 208 -3.88 -19.37 -0.82
N LEU A 209 -2.60 -19.13 -0.50
CA LEU A 209 -1.46 -19.95 -0.88
C LEU A 209 -1.63 -21.46 -0.63
N PRO A 210 -2.21 -21.92 0.50
CA PRO A 210 -2.40 -23.36 0.72
C PRO A 210 -3.23 -24.07 -0.36
N PHE A 211 -4.08 -23.33 -1.08
CA PHE A 211 -4.91 -23.87 -2.17
C PHE A 211 -4.43 -23.42 -3.55
N THR A 212 -3.79 -22.24 -3.65
CA THR A 212 -3.37 -21.67 -4.95
C THR A 212 -1.94 -22.03 -5.32
N LEU A 213 -1.14 -22.58 -4.41
CA LEU A 213 0.25 -22.94 -4.70
C LEU A 213 0.40 -23.92 -5.87
N PRO A 214 -0.37 -25.03 -5.96
CA PRO A 214 -0.27 -25.93 -7.11
C PRO A 214 -0.66 -25.23 -8.41
N VAL A 215 -1.66 -24.36 -8.35
CA VAL A 215 -2.17 -23.59 -9.50
C VAL A 215 -1.13 -22.61 -10.03
N ILE A 216 -0.53 -21.81 -9.15
CA ILE A 216 0.50 -20.84 -9.53
C ILE A 216 1.71 -21.58 -10.12
N THR A 217 2.10 -22.70 -9.52
CA THR A 217 3.22 -23.53 -10.00
C THR A 217 2.95 -24.05 -11.41
N GLU A 218 1.72 -24.51 -11.67
CA GLU A 218 1.30 -24.97 -13.00
C GLU A 218 1.33 -23.85 -14.04
N ILE A 219 0.83 -22.66 -13.72
CA ILE A 219 0.86 -21.49 -14.62
C ILE A 219 2.31 -21.13 -14.99
N VAL A 220 3.20 -21.12 -14.00
CA VAL A 220 4.63 -20.83 -14.22
C VAL A 220 5.30 -21.90 -15.07
N ASN A 221 5.04 -23.18 -14.79
CA ASN A 221 5.59 -24.28 -15.57
C ASN A 221 5.05 -24.33 -17.00
N ASN A 222 3.78 -23.98 -17.21
CA ASN A 222 3.21 -23.83 -18.55
C ASN A 222 3.82 -22.64 -19.29
N SER A 223 4.12 -21.53 -18.59
CA SER A 223 4.83 -20.40 -19.19
C SER A 223 6.21 -20.81 -19.72
N ILE A 224 6.94 -21.62 -18.96
CA ILE A 224 8.23 -22.20 -19.36
C ILE A 224 8.05 -23.16 -20.55
N LYS A 225 7.15 -24.14 -20.41
CA LYS A 225 6.91 -25.18 -21.41
C LYS A 225 6.47 -24.64 -22.76
N PHE A 226 5.60 -23.64 -22.77
CA PHE A 226 5.06 -23.03 -24.00
C PHE A 226 5.87 -21.82 -24.47
N ASN A 227 6.98 -21.48 -23.80
CA ASN A 227 7.79 -20.29 -24.07
C ASN A 227 6.96 -19.01 -24.16
N LYS A 228 5.94 -18.89 -23.29
CA LYS A 228 4.96 -17.80 -23.31
C LYS A 228 4.87 -17.17 -21.94
N PHE A 229 5.20 -15.88 -21.86
CA PHE A 229 4.98 -15.09 -20.66
C PHE A 229 3.58 -14.43 -20.71
N PRO A 230 2.78 -14.46 -19.62
CA PRO A 230 1.45 -13.88 -19.61
C PRO A 230 1.44 -12.39 -19.97
N ASP A 231 0.52 -11.97 -20.83
CA ASP A 231 0.35 -10.59 -21.28
C ASP A 231 -0.05 -9.68 -20.12
N SER A 232 -0.90 -10.14 -19.21
CA SER A 232 -1.26 -9.39 -18.00
C SER A 232 -0.01 -9.04 -17.17
N TRP A 233 0.95 -9.95 -17.05
CA TRP A 233 2.20 -9.69 -16.33
C TRP A 233 3.17 -8.74 -17.06
N LYS A 234 2.94 -8.45 -18.34
CA LYS A 234 3.72 -7.44 -19.10
C LYS A 234 3.25 -6.01 -18.82
N ILE A 235 2.11 -5.84 -18.13
CA ILE A 235 1.53 -4.53 -17.85
C ILE A 235 2.11 -3.96 -16.55
N ALA A 236 2.83 -2.85 -16.66
CA ALA A 236 3.37 -2.11 -15.53
C ALA A 236 2.50 -0.90 -15.15
N LYS A 237 2.35 -0.65 -13.84
CA LYS A 237 1.70 0.56 -13.32
C LYS A 237 2.75 1.65 -13.12
N ILE A 238 2.81 2.61 -14.04
CA ILE A 238 3.76 3.72 -13.99
C ILE A 238 3.26 4.77 -13.00
N LYS A 239 4.07 5.05 -11.97
CA LYS A 239 3.87 6.18 -11.05
C LYS A 239 5.17 6.96 -10.94
N SER A 240 5.14 8.20 -11.38
CA SER A 240 6.26 9.14 -11.22
C SER A 240 6.51 9.48 -9.75
N ILE A 241 7.78 9.54 -9.35
CA ILE A 241 8.18 9.83 -7.97
C ILE A 241 9.23 10.93 -8.01
N PRO A 242 8.90 12.15 -7.54
CA PRO A 242 9.84 13.26 -7.51
C PRO A 242 11.16 12.90 -6.83
N LYS A 243 12.28 13.14 -7.50
CA LYS A 243 13.63 12.98 -6.92
C LYS A 243 13.96 14.12 -5.94
N SER A 244 13.32 15.28 -6.12
CA SER A 244 13.58 16.49 -5.34
C SER A 244 12.28 17.18 -4.90
N SER A 245 12.40 18.14 -3.98
CA SER A 245 11.26 18.95 -3.50
C SER A 245 10.70 19.91 -4.56
N ARG A 246 11.49 20.23 -5.60
CA ARG A 246 11.05 21.02 -6.75
C ARG A 246 11.16 20.17 -8.00
N VAL A 247 10.04 20.04 -8.71
CA VAL A 247 9.96 19.34 -9.98
C VAL A 247 9.66 20.38 -11.03
N GLU A 248 10.64 20.67 -11.89
CA GLU A 248 10.48 21.65 -12.97
C GLU A 248 10.48 20.96 -14.33
N ASP A 249 11.22 19.86 -14.46
CA ASP A 249 11.34 19.08 -15.70
C ASP A 249 11.09 17.57 -15.45
N PHE A 250 10.85 16.82 -16.52
CA PHE A 250 10.70 15.36 -16.47
C PHE A 250 11.94 14.64 -15.92
N LYS A 251 13.12 15.26 -15.98
CA LYS A 251 14.37 14.74 -15.40
C LYS A 251 14.34 14.72 -13.86
N ASP A 252 13.52 15.57 -13.27
CA ASP A 252 13.34 15.70 -11.81
C ASP A 252 12.35 14.67 -11.25
N LEU A 253 11.67 13.90 -12.11
CA LEU A 253 10.81 12.75 -11.79
C LEU A 253 11.58 11.42 -11.68
#